data_AF-A0A2U1LSC6-F1
#
_entry.id   AF-A0A2U1LSC6-F1
#
_cell.length_a   1.000
_cell.length_b   1.000
_cell.length_c   1.000
_cell.angle_alpha   90.00
_cell.angle_beta   90.00
_cell.angle_gamma   90.00
#
_symmetry.space_group_name_H-M   'P 1'
#
loop_
_entity.id
_entity.type
_entity.pdbx_description
1 polymer ?
#
loop_
_entity_poly.entity_id
_entity_poly.type
_entity_poly.pdbx_seq_one_letter_code
_entity_poly.pdbx_strand_id
1 'polypeptide(L)'
;MSKIHFLNYLDVSHNNLSGRIPSGTQLQSFEPSRYIGNAGLCGPPLTKCPGDKELEVTPVVGESKSDGEAIDELMRWFYIGGAAGFVTAFWIVSGTLLLNRRARHVFFQCQDSLKDWLYVKVAVFMAKWRRVALV
;
A
#
# COMPACT_ATOMS: atom_id res chain seq x y z
N MET A 1 -31.07 1.95 -30.60
CA MET A 1 -29.95 1.13 -31.10
C MET A 1 -28.82 2.06 -31.52
N SER A 2 -27.70 2.02 -30.80
CA SER A 2 -26.52 2.84 -31.08
C SER A 2 -25.77 2.30 -32.30
N LYS A 3 -25.94 2.94 -33.46
CA LYS A 3 -25.21 2.63 -34.69
C LYS A 3 -23.95 3.48 -34.75
N ILE A 4 -22.82 2.89 -34.39
CA ILE A 4 -21.51 3.50 -34.54
C ILE A 4 -20.77 2.72 -35.63
N HIS A 5 -20.52 3.37 -36.77
CA HIS A 5 -19.99 2.73 -37.98
C HIS A 5 -18.54 3.13 -38.34
N PHE A 6 -17.93 4.08 -37.63
CA PHE A 6 -16.64 4.68 -38.00
C PHE A 6 -15.64 4.76 -36.85
N LEU A 7 -15.77 3.90 -35.83
CA LEU A 7 -14.91 3.96 -34.65
C LEU A 7 -13.61 3.20 -34.94
N ASN A 8 -12.50 3.91 -35.12
CA ASN A 8 -11.22 3.29 -35.48
C ASN A 8 -10.38 2.88 -34.25
N TYR A 9 -10.62 3.52 -33.11
CA TYR A 9 -9.90 3.28 -31.86
C TYR A 9 -10.86 3.41 -30.69
N LEU A 10 -10.94 2.38 -29.88
CA LEU A 10 -11.72 2.37 -28.63
C LEU A 10 -10.86 1.82 -27.52
N ASP A 11 -10.67 2.56 -26.44
CA ASP A 11 -10.14 2.04 -25.18
C ASP A 11 -11.13 2.42 -24.08
N VAL A 12 -11.73 1.41 -23.46
CA VAL A 12 -12.62 1.58 -22.31
C VAL A 12 -12.12 0.75 -21.13
N SER A 13 -10.83 0.41 -21.13
CA SER A 13 -10.22 -0.36 -20.06
C SER A 13 -10.22 0.42 -18.74
N HIS A 14 -10.19 -0.30 -17.62
CA HIS A 14 -10.09 0.24 -16.25
C HIS A 14 -11.16 1.28 -15.93
N ASN A 15 -12.39 0.99 -16.37
CA ASN A 15 -13.58 1.78 -16.04
C ASN A 15 -14.54 0.94 -15.21
N ASN A 16 -15.62 1.55 -14.73
CA ASN A 16 -16.66 0.86 -13.96
C ASN A 16 -17.89 0.55 -14.83
N LEU A 17 -17.68 0.15 -16.09
CA LEU A 17 -18.78 -0.19 -17.00
C LEU A 17 -19.39 -1.55 -16.63
N SER A 18 -20.70 -1.66 -16.81
CA SER A 18 -21.46 -2.87 -16.49
C SER A 18 -22.49 -3.21 -17.56
N GLY A 19 -22.88 -4.48 -17.60
CA GLY A 19 -23.86 -5.01 -18.54
C GLY A 19 -23.22 -5.64 -19.77
N ARG A 20 -24.10 -5.97 -20.73
CA ARG A 20 -23.73 -6.75 -21.91
C ARG A 20 -23.18 -5.88 -23.02
N ILE A 21 -22.03 -6.26 -23.58
CA ILE A 21 -21.49 -5.62 -24.79
C ILE A 21 -22.49 -5.84 -25.95
N PRO A 22 -22.96 -4.77 -26.62
CA PRO A 22 -23.90 -4.89 -27.73
C PRO A 22 -23.34 -5.72 -28.89
N SER A 23 -23.98 -6.85 -29.18
CA SER A 23 -23.61 -7.72 -30.29
C SER A 23 -23.94 -7.13 -31.66
N GLY A 24 -23.13 -7.44 -32.68
CA GLY A 24 -23.34 -6.96 -34.05
C GLY A 24 -22.90 -5.52 -34.30
N THR A 25 -22.03 -4.97 -33.44
CA THR A 25 -21.43 -3.64 -33.59
C THR A 25 -19.90 -3.73 -33.73
N GLN A 26 -19.26 -2.65 -34.18
CA GLN A 26 -17.80 -2.56 -34.27
C GLN A 26 -17.09 -2.77 -32.91
N LEU A 27 -17.82 -2.65 -31.79
CA LEU A 27 -17.31 -2.90 -30.44
C LEU A 27 -16.73 -4.32 -30.33
N GLN A 28 -17.35 -5.31 -30.98
CA GLN A 28 -16.87 -6.69 -30.93
C GLN A 28 -15.59 -6.94 -31.73
N SER A 29 -15.20 -6.00 -32.60
CA SER A 29 -13.98 -6.12 -33.40
C SER A 29 -12.71 -5.65 -32.66
N PHE A 30 -12.88 -4.93 -31.54
CA PHE A 30 -11.75 -4.49 -30.72
C PHE A 30 -11.25 -5.62 -29.82
N GLU A 31 -9.96 -5.57 -29.50
CA GLU A 31 -9.30 -6.57 -28.66
C GLU A 31 -9.89 -6.62 -27.24
N PRO A 32 -9.98 -7.80 -26.59
CA PRO A 32 -10.45 -7.93 -25.21
C PRO A 32 -9.73 -7.01 -24.19
N SER A 33 -8.45 -6.72 -24.43
CA SER A 33 -7.63 -5.83 -23.59
C SER A 33 -8.24 -4.42 -23.47
N ARG A 34 -9.00 -3.98 -24.47
CA ARG A 34 -9.65 -2.67 -24.51
C ARG A 34 -10.85 -2.56 -23.59
N TYR A 35 -11.25 -3.68 -23.00
CA TYR A 35 -12.36 -3.80 -22.06
C TYR A 35 -11.92 -4.31 -20.69
N ILE A 36 -10.62 -4.59 -20.49
CA ILE A 36 -10.08 -5.11 -19.22
C ILE A 36 -10.33 -4.13 -18.08
N GLY A 37 -10.46 -4.62 -16.84
CA GLY A 37 -10.66 -3.76 -15.67
C GLY A 37 -12.09 -3.22 -15.51
N ASN A 38 -13.09 -3.75 -16.23
CA ASN A 38 -14.51 -3.48 -16.03
C ASN A 38 -15.22 -4.73 -15.45
N ALA A 39 -15.39 -4.82 -14.13
CA ALA A 39 -15.93 -6.02 -13.47
C ALA A 39 -17.36 -6.42 -13.88
N GLY A 40 -18.19 -5.45 -14.26
CA GLY A 40 -19.59 -5.70 -14.59
C GLY A 40 -19.83 -6.01 -16.07
N LEU A 41 -18.80 -5.97 -16.91
CA LEU A 41 -18.94 -6.10 -18.36
C LEU A 41 -18.90 -7.57 -18.78
N CYS A 42 -19.81 -7.98 -19.66
CA CYS A 42 -19.84 -9.35 -20.17
C CYS A 42 -20.31 -9.41 -21.63
N GLY A 43 -19.99 -10.51 -22.31
CA GLY A 43 -20.27 -10.73 -23.73
C GLY A 43 -19.04 -10.55 -24.64
N PRO A 44 -19.07 -11.07 -25.88
CA PRO A 44 -17.92 -11.03 -26.78
C PRO A 44 -17.46 -9.59 -27.04
N PRO A 45 -16.13 -9.29 -27.01
CA PRO A 45 -15.00 -10.23 -27.07
C PRO A 45 -14.52 -10.77 -25.71
N LEU A 46 -15.19 -10.41 -24.60
CA LEU A 46 -14.94 -10.96 -23.27
C LEU A 46 -15.67 -12.29 -23.04
N THR A 47 -15.64 -12.79 -21.80
CA THR A 47 -16.41 -13.94 -21.34
C THR A 47 -17.92 -13.73 -21.54
N LYS A 48 -18.64 -14.80 -21.88
CA LYS A 48 -20.09 -14.75 -22.06
C LYS A 48 -20.80 -14.38 -20.75
N CYS A 49 -21.94 -13.70 -20.86
CA CYS A 49 -22.72 -13.34 -19.69
C CYS A 49 -23.37 -14.59 -19.07
N PRO A 50 -23.53 -14.63 -17.72
CA PRO A 50 -24.25 -15.69 -17.05
C PRO A 50 -25.71 -15.73 -17.55
N GLY A 51 -26.12 -16.83 -18.16
CA GLY A 51 -27.45 -17.02 -18.79
C GLY A 51 -27.43 -17.40 -20.27
N ASP A 52 -26.26 -17.38 -20.93
CA ASP A 52 -26.09 -17.91 -22.28
C ASP A 52 -26.02 -19.44 -22.24
N LYS A 53 -26.93 -20.12 -22.96
CA LYS A 53 -27.07 -21.58 -22.95
C LYS A 53 -25.82 -22.27 -23.56
N GLU A 54 -25.13 -23.01 -22.69
CA GLU A 54 -24.15 -24.12 -22.82
C GLU A 54 -23.23 -24.22 -24.04
N LEU A 55 -21.91 -24.24 -23.80
CA LEU A 55 -21.14 -25.49 -23.67
C LEU A 55 -19.81 -25.19 -22.94
N GLU A 56 -19.39 -26.14 -22.11
CA GLU A 56 -18.25 -26.21 -21.20
C GLU A 56 -17.09 -25.22 -21.41
N VAL A 57 -16.74 -24.47 -20.34
CA VAL A 57 -15.58 -24.70 -19.45
C VAL A 57 -15.57 -23.53 -18.45
N THR A 58 -15.57 -23.89 -17.18
CA THR A 58 -15.57 -23.07 -15.96
C THR A 58 -14.85 -21.70 -16.08
N PRO A 59 -15.50 -20.55 -15.80
CA PRO A 59 -14.81 -19.27 -15.66
C PRO A 59 -14.61 -18.92 -14.19
N VAL A 60 -13.35 -18.72 -13.81
CA VAL A 60 -12.95 -18.10 -12.55
C VAL A 60 -13.39 -16.63 -12.57
N VAL A 61 -14.26 -16.28 -11.62
CA VAL A 61 -14.78 -14.94 -11.36
C VAL A 61 -13.65 -14.03 -10.85
N GLY A 62 -13.52 -12.83 -11.41
CA GLY A 62 -12.60 -11.79 -10.92
C GLY A 62 -13.31 -10.44 -10.83
N GLU A 63 -13.79 -10.09 -9.62
CA GLU A 63 -14.28 -8.76 -9.25
C GLU A 63 -13.08 -7.80 -9.05
N SER A 64 -13.11 -6.61 -9.67
CA SER A 64 -12.12 -5.55 -9.47
C SER A 64 -12.61 -4.54 -8.42
N LYS A 65 -12.23 -4.78 -7.15
CA LYS A 65 -12.21 -3.79 -6.03
C LYS A 65 -10.78 -3.24 -5.79
N SER A 66 -9.97 -3.14 -6.84
CA SER A 66 -8.53 -3.35 -6.69
C SER A 66 -7.71 -2.19 -6.10
N ASP A 67 -8.15 -0.93 -6.19
CA ASP A 67 -7.18 0.17 -6.11
C ASP A 67 -7.04 0.78 -4.71
N GLY A 68 -8.15 1.01 -4.01
CA GLY A 68 -8.14 1.54 -2.64
C GLY A 68 -7.82 0.48 -1.58
N GLU A 69 -8.32 -0.74 -1.78
CA GLU A 69 -8.07 -1.86 -0.86
C GLU A 69 -6.60 -2.29 -0.90
N ALA A 70 -5.95 -2.22 -2.06
CA ALA A 70 -4.52 -2.51 -2.18
C ALA A 70 -3.63 -1.48 -1.46
N ILE A 71 -3.96 -0.19 -1.51
CA ILE A 71 -3.17 0.85 -0.83
C ILE A 71 -3.31 0.72 0.69
N ASP A 72 -4.53 0.49 1.19
CA ASP A 72 -4.78 0.25 2.61
C ASP A 72 -4.10 -1.03 3.10
N GLU A 73 -4.10 -2.09 2.29
CA GLU A 73 -3.40 -3.33 2.60
C GLU A 73 -1.88 -3.12 2.65
N LEU A 74 -1.29 -2.41 1.69
CA LEU A 74 0.13 -2.09 1.70
C LEU A 74 0.53 -1.25 2.93
N MET A 75 -0.28 -0.26 3.29
CA MET A 75 -0.04 0.55 4.48
C MET A 75 -0.13 -0.29 5.77
N ARG A 76 -1.07 -1.23 5.84
CA ARG A 76 -1.20 -2.19 6.95
C ARG A 76 0.02 -3.11 7.04
N TRP A 77 0.47 -3.70 5.94
CA TRP A 77 1.66 -4.55 5.92
C TRP A 77 2.94 -3.76 6.24
N PHE A 78 3.05 -2.53 5.77
CA PHE A 78 4.16 -1.63 6.13
C PHE A 78 4.15 -1.31 7.63
N TYR A 79 2.98 -1.06 8.22
CA TYR A 79 2.86 -0.78 9.65
C TYR A 79 3.21 -2.01 10.50
N ILE A 80 2.68 -3.17 10.16
CA ILE A 80 2.97 -4.44 10.85
C ILE A 80 4.45 -4.80 10.70
N GLY A 81 4.98 -4.71 9.48
CA GLY A 81 6.38 -4.99 9.18
C GLY A 81 7.33 -4.00 9.86
N GLY A 82 6.99 -2.71 9.87
CA GLY A 82 7.76 -1.67 10.54
C GLY A 82 7.78 -1.84 12.05
N ALA A 83 6.61 -2.09 12.67
CA ALA A 83 6.52 -2.33 14.11
C ALA A 83 7.26 -3.61 14.52
N ALA A 84 7.06 -4.71 13.80
CA ALA A 84 7.77 -5.97 14.07
C ALA A 84 9.28 -5.85 13.83
N GLY A 85 9.68 -5.14 12.77
CA GLY A 85 11.08 -4.85 12.46
C GLY A 85 11.77 -4.02 13.54
N PHE A 86 11.08 -3.00 14.06
CA PHE A 86 11.61 -2.19 15.16
C PHE A 86 11.81 -3.02 16.43
N VAL A 87 10.81 -3.82 16.81
CA VAL A 87 10.87 -4.68 17.98
C VAL A 87 12.03 -5.68 17.84
N THR A 88 12.10 -6.41 16.73
CA THR A 88 13.17 -7.39 16.50
C THR A 88 14.56 -6.76 16.47
N ALA A 89 14.75 -5.63 15.80
CA ALA A 89 16.01 -4.90 15.81
C ALA A 89 16.41 -4.44 17.22
N PHE A 90 15.46 -3.89 17.98
CA PHE A 90 15.70 -3.47 19.36
C PHE A 90 16.12 -4.64 20.26
N TRP A 91 15.45 -5.80 20.13
CA TRP A 91 15.81 -7.01 20.88
C TRP A 91 17.19 -7.56 20.50
N ILE A 92 17.58 -7.52 19.22
CA ILE A 92 18.90 -7.98 18.77
C ILE A 92 19.99 -7.08 19.34
N VAL A 93 19.83 -5.76 19.23
CA VAL A 93 20.78 -4.79 19.78
C VAL A 93 20.89 -4.95 21.30
N SER A 94 19.73 -4.96 21.97
CA SER A 94 19.66 -5.11 23.44
C SER A 94 20.22 -6.45 23.90
N GLY A 95 19.91 -7.55 23.22
CA GLY A 95 20.43 -8.89 23.49
C GLY A 95 21.95 -8.96 23.32
N THR A 96 22.48 -8.42 22.22
CA THR A 96 23.94 -8.35 21.98
C THR A 96 24.64 -7.55 23.08
N LEU A 97 24.06 -6.43 23.48
CA LEU A 97 24.58 -5.54 24.52
C LEU A 97 24.52 -6.20 25.91
N LEU A 98 23.48 -6.99 26.19
CA LEU A 98 23.32 -7.73 27.45
C LEU A 98 24.24 -8.96 27.54
N LEU A 99 24.45 -9.69 26.44
CA LEU A 99 25.35 -10.85 26.38
C LEU A 99 26.82 -10.43 26.44
N ASN A 100 27.17 -9.29 25.83
CA ASN A 100 28.51 -8.73 25.92
C ASN A 100 28.68 -7.93 27.22
N ARG A 101 29.03 -8.62 28.30
CA ARG A 101 29.21 -8.08 29.66
C ARG A 101 30.16 -6.87 29.72
N ARG A 102 31.13 -6.75 28.80
CA ARG A 102 32.02 -5.58 28.68
C ARG A 102 31.33 -4.40 27.99
N ALA A 103 30.61 -4.66 26.89
CA ALA A 103 29.84 -3.62 26.19
C ALA A 103 28.73 -3.03 27.07
N ARG A 104 28.09 -3.85 27.91
CA ARG A 104 27.10 -3.40 28.88
C ARG A 104 27.63 -2.28 29.79
N HIS A 105 28.79 -2.51 30.40
CA HIS A 105 29.37 -1.55 31.33
C HIS A 105 29.77 -0.24 30.64
N VAL A 106 30.40 -0.32 29.47
CA VAL A 106 30.80 0.86 28.68
C VAL A 106 29.58 1.65 28.21
N PHE A 107 28.51 0.96 27.80
CA PHE A 107 27.28 1.59 27.38
C PHE A 107 26.59 2.35 28.52
N PHE A 108 26.41 1.72 29.70
CA PHE A 108 25.83 2.39 30.86
C PHE A 108 26.68 3.60 31.29
N GLN A 109 28.00 3.45 31.31
CA GLN A 109 28.90 4.54 31.68
C GLN A 109 28.86 5.70 30.68
N CYS A 110 28.77 5.41 29.38
CA CYS A 110 28.58 6.41 28.33
C CYS A 110 27.22 7.11 28.47
N GLN A 111 26.15 6.34 28.74
CA GLN A 111 24.81 6.88 28.90
C GLN A 111 24.74 7.86 30.08
N ASP A 112 25.31 7.51 31.23
CA ASP A 112 25.31 8.39 32.40
C ASP A 112 26.19 9.63 32.15
N SER A 113 27.35 9.47 31.50
CA SER A 113 28.20 10.61 31.11
C SER A 113 27.49 11.58 30.16
N LEU A 114 26.70 11.08 29.21
CA LEU A 114 25.90 11.90 28.29
C LEU A 114 24.76 12.63 29.00
N LYS A 115 24.07 11.96 29.93
CA LYS A 115 23.00 12.58 30.75
C LYS A 115 23.57 13.72 31.60
N ASP A 116 24.69 13.49 32.28
CA ASP A 116 25.33 14.51 33.11
C ASP A 116 25.78 15.72 32.27
N TRP A 117 26.38 15.47 31.10
CA TRP A 117 26.77 16.54 30.18
C TRP A 117 25.57 17.35 29.67
N LEU A 118 24.48 16.67 29.27
CA LEU A 118 23.25 17.33 28.86
C LEU A 118 22.61 18.10 30.00
N TYR A 119 22.54 17.51 31.20
CA TYR A 119 21.97 18.13 32.38
C TYR A 119 22.72 19.40 32.74
N VAL A 120 24.06 19.38 32.76
CA VAL A 120 24.87 20.57 33.03
C VAL A 120 24.63 21.63 31.95
N LYS A 121 24.60 21.26 30.66
CA LYS A 121 24.31 22.23 29.59
C LYS A 121 22.92 22.86 29.73
N VAL A 122 21.90 22.06 30.02
CA VAL A 122 20.53 22.53 30.23
C VAL A 122 20.46 23.40 31.49
N ALA A 123 21.07 22.99 32.59
CA ALA A 123 21.09 23.74 33.85
C ALA A 123 21.80 25.10 33.69
N VAL A 124 22.95 25.15 33.00
CA VAL A 124 23.67 26.40 32.70
C VAL A 124 22.86 27.28 31.77
N PHE A 125 22.23 26.70 30.74
CA PHE A 125 21.35 27.43 29.84
C PHE A 125 20.18 28.03 30.62
N MET A 126 19.43 27.22 31.36
CA MET A 126 18.34 27.64 32.23
C MET A 126 18.77 28.73 33.21
N ALA A 127 19.93 28.60 33.85
CA ALA A 127 20.47 29.61 34.76
C ALA A 127 20.82 30.92 34.04
N LYS A 128 21.36 30.86 32.83
CA LYS A 128 21.65 32.04 32.00
C LYS A 128 20.38 32.78 31.60
N TRP A 129 19.35 32.04 31.18
CA TRP A 129 18.03 32.62 30.85
C TRP A 129 17.33 33.20 32.08
N ARG A 130 17.41 32.54 33.23
CA ARG A 130 16.83 33.03 34.48
C ARG A 130 17.46 34.34 34.95
N ARG A 131 18.76 34.55 34.70
CA ARG A 131 19.41 35.85 34.98
C ARG A 131 19.00 36.96 34.03
N VAL A 132 18.75 36.65 32.76
CA VAL A 132 18.29 37.63 31.76
C VAL A 132 16.81 37.98 31.95
N ALA A 133 15.99 37.03 32.41
CA ALA A 133 14.57 37.26 32.66
C ALA A 133 14.27 37.99 33.99
N LEU A 134 15.27 38.17 34.86
CA LEU A 134 15.15 38.86 36.14
C LEU A 134 15.84 40.25 36.16
N VAL A 135 16.34 40.72 35.01
CA VAL A 135 16.86 42.07 34.75
C VAL A 135 15.90 42.76 33.79
#